data_AF-A0A1S8X6X0-F1
#
_entry.id   AF-A0A1S8X6X0-F1
#
_cell.length_a   1.000
_cell.length_b   1.000
_cell.length_c   1.000
_cell.angle_alpha   90.00
_cell.angle_beta   90.00
_cell.angle_gamma   90.00
#
_symmetry.space_group_name_H-M   'P 1'
#
loop_
_entity.id
_entity.type
_entity.pdbx_description
1 polymer ?
#
loop_
_entity_poly.entity_id
_entity_poly.type
_entity_poly.pdbx_seq_one_letter_code
_entity_poly.pdbx_strand_id
1 'polypeptide(L)'
;MYLFRFHMSPPREQLRALYPNKFIKYDEKRIEIMNTLFSLPEIHMLSCIINMLISDPTHIQLDKGVKKGNLYMSYTSVYEDVREAREWMHEGRERAIKLLSSALGRIETAHIG
;
A
#
# COMPACT_ATOMS: atom_id res chain seq x y z
N MET A 1 -1.09 1.46 11.33
CA MET A 1 -0.11 0.68 10.55
C MET A 1 1.27 1.29 10.74
N TYR A 2 2.22 0.58 11.35
CA TYR A 2 3.59 1.12 11.56
C TYR A 2 4.47 0.53 10.46
N LEU A 3 4.66 1.27 9.37
CA LEU A 3 5.56 0.84 8.31
C LEU A 3 7.01 1.08 8.73
N PHE A 4 7.80 0.01 8.67
CA PHE A 4 9.23 0.03 8.93
C PHE A 4 9.92 1.08 8.06
N ARG A 5 10.69 1.95 8.72
CA ARG A 5 11.55 2.96 8.10
C ARG A 5 12.68 2.24 7.34
N PHE A 6 12.46 1.94 6.05
CA PHE A 6 13.38 1.13 5.24
C PHE A 6 14.73 1.81 4.90
N HIS A 7 14.91 3.11 5.17
CA HIS A 7 16.18 3.77 4.85
C HIS A 7 17.19 3.86 6.01
N MET A 8 16.76 3.70 7.25
CA MET A 8 17.63 3.63 8.42
C MET A 8 16.85 2.91 9.49
N SER A 9 17.32 1.74 9.95
CA SER A 9 16.81 1.12 11.17
C SER A 9 16.75 2.20 12.26
N PRO A 10 15.56 2.54 12.81
CA PRO A 10 15.51 3.51 13.89
C PRO A 10 16.42 2.99 15.02
N PRO A 11 17.17 3.86 15.71
CA PRO A 11 18.00 3.46 16.84
C PRO A 11 17.22 2.49 17.72
N ARG A 12 17.84 1.39 18.15
CA ARG A 12 17.15 0.27 18.84
C ARG A 12 16.27 0.73 20.01
N GLU A 13 16.61 1.86 20.60
CA GLU A 13 15.86 2.56 21.65
C GLU A 13 14.49 3.07 21.19
N GLN A 14 14.40 3.69 20.01
CA GLN A 14 13.12 4.15 19.44
C GLN A 14 12.22 2.97 19.09
N LEU A 15 12.80 1.88 18.59
CA LEU A 15 12.06 0.65 18.32
C LEU A 15 11.52 0.02 19.62
N ARG A 16 12.31 0.06 20.71
CA ARG A 16 11.88 -0.40 22.04
C ARG A 16 10.80 0.49 22.66
N ALA A 17 10.79 1.80 22.37
CA ALA A 17 9.73 2.68 22.80
C ALA A 17 8.39 2.32 22.13
N LEU A 18 8.41 1.99 20.83
CA LEU A 18 7.22 1.60 20.06
C LEU A 18 6.79 0.14 20.33
N TYR A 19 7.75 -0.75 20.57
CA TYR A 19 7.53 -2.19 20.77
C TYR A 19 8.37 -2.73 21.94
N PRO A 20 7.97 -2.43 23.19
CA PRO A 20 8.77 -2.76 24.39
C PRO A 20 9.08 -4.25 24.53
N ASN A 21 8.10 -5.10 24.20
CA ASN A 21 8.26 -6.56 24.30
C ASN A 21 8.79 -7.22 23.02
N LYS A 22 9.15 -6.43 21.99
CA LYS A 22 9.48 -6.91 20.63
C LYS A 22 8.45 -7.90 20.06
N PHE A 23 7.24 -7.87 20.61
CA PHE A 23 6.16 -8.78 20.28
C PHE A 23 5.00 -7.95 19.80
N ILE A 24 4.38 -8.41 18.72
CA ILE A 24 3.22 -7.78 18.14
C ILE A 24 2.10 -8.82 18.22
N LYS A 25 1.03 -8.48 18.94
CA LYS A 25 -0.21 -9.27 18.89
C LYS A 25 -0.84 -9.08 17.52
N TYR A 26 -1.20 -10.19 16.87
CA TYR A 26 -1.96 -10.12 15.63
C TYR A 26 -3.31 -9.46 15.90
N ASP A 27 -3.60 -8.43 15.12
CA ASP A 27 -4.87 -7.69 15.13
C ASP A 27 -5.14 -7.28 13.69
N GLU A 28 -6.21 -7.82 13.11
CA GLU A 28 -6.62 -7.62 11.71
C GLU A 28 -6.82 -6.15 11.37
N LYS A 29 -7.17 -5.31 12.36
CA LYS A 29 -7.36 -3.87 12.14
C LYS A 29 -6.05 -3.09 12.03
N ARG A 30 -4.95 -3.68 12.49
CA ARG A 30 -3.64 -3.00 12.61
C ARG A 30 -2.58 -3.60 11.69
N ILE A 31 -2.69 -4.90 11.38
CA ILE A 31 -1.64 -5.70 10.75
C ILE A 31 -2.25 -6.46 9.59
N GLU A 32 -1.82 -6.12 8.37
CA GLU A 32 -2.05 -6.94 7.20
C GLU A 32 -0.85 -7.86 6.98
N ILE A 33 -1.11 -9.13 6.66
CA ILE A 33 -0.07 -10.08 6.27
C ILE A 33 -0.02 -10.16 4.74
N MET A 34 1.05 -9.62 4.17
CA MET A 34 1.26 -9.52 2.72
C MET A 34 2.05 -10.73 2.20
N ASN A 35 1.36 -11.85 1.97
CA ASN A 35 1.98 -13.15 1.63
C ASN A 35 2.06 -13.46 0.12
N THR A 36 1.43 -12.65 -0.73
CA THR A 36 1.33 -12.95 -2.17
C THR A 36 2.34 -12.18 -2.98
N LEU A 37 2.76 -12.70 -4.14
CA LEU A 37 3.63 -11.95 -5.07
C LEU A 37 2.96 -10.65 -5.55
N PHE A 38 1.63 -10.62 -5.62
CA PHE A 38 0.85 -9.43 -5.98
C PHE A 38 0.90 -8.32 -4.93
N SER A 39 1.35 -8.63 -3.71
CA SER A 39 1.52 -7.66 -2.62
C SER A 39 2.89 -6.97 -2.64
N LEU A 40 3.86 -7.47 -3.43
CA LEU A 40 5.19 -6.86 -3.53
C LEU A 40 5.18 -5.42 -4.07
N PRO A 41 4.43 -5.09 -5.14
CA PRO A 41 4.34 -3.71 -5.61
C PRO A 41 3.72 -2.76 -4.57
N GLU A 42 2.77 -3.26 -3.78
CA GLU A 42 2.11 -2.49 -2.72
C GLU A 42 3.09 -2.19 -1.57
N ILE A 43 3.88 -3.18 -1.12
CA ILE A 43 4.95 -2.98 -0.13
C ILE A 43 5.94 -1.92 -0.63
N HIS A 44 6.33 -2.00 -1.90
CA HIS A 44 7.26 -1.07 -2.50
C HIS A 44 6.69 0.36 -2.54
N MET A 45 5.45 0.51 -3.03
CA MET A 45 4.77 1.82 -3.07
C MET A 45 4.63 2.43 -1.68
N LEU A 46 4.20 1.66 -0.69
CA LEU A 46 4.08 2.12 0.70
C LEU A 46 5.43 2.62 1.22
N SER A 47 6.51 1.88 0.99
CA SER A 47 7.86 2.31 1.38
C SER A 47 8.27 3.63 0.71
N CYS A 48 8.00 3.79 -0.59
CA CYS A 48 8.33 5.01 -1.33
C CYS A 48 7.54 6.22 -0.83
N ILE A 49 6.24 6.07 -0.60
CA ILE A 49 5.38 7.16 -0.11
C ILE A 49 5.80 7.58 1.30
N ILE A 50 6.02 6.63 2.19
CA ILE A 50 6.49 6.92 3.56
C ILE A 50 7.85 7.62 3.52
N ASN A 51 8.76 7.17 2.66
CA ASN A 51 10.05 7.81 2.48
C ASN A 51 9.92 9.25 1.99
N MET A 52 9.04 9.50 1.01
CA MET A 52 8.75 10.85 0.50
C MET A 52 8.21 11.76 1.60
N LEU A 53 7.25 11.28 2.40
CA LEU A 53 6.64 12.05 3.49
C LEU A 53 7.64 12.38 4.60
N ILE A 54 8.60 11.50 4.87
CA ILE A 54 9.63 11.69 5.90
C ILE A 54 10.80 12.55 5.39
N SER A 55 11.12 12.47 4.10
CA SER A 55 12.25 13.18 3.51
C SER A 55 11.99 14.68 3.31
N ASP A 56 10.73 15.08 3.16
CA ASP A 56 10.36 16.49 2.97
C ASP A 56 10.21 17.20 4.34
N PRO A 57 11.04 18.23 4.62
CA PRO A 57 11.05 18.95 5.90
C PRO A 57 9.79 19.78 6.17
N THR A 58 8.92 19.98 5.18
CA THR A 58 7.64 20.70 5.35
C THR A 58 6.59 19.87 6.09
N HIS A 59 6.85 18.58 6.27
CA HIS A 59 5.94 17.64 6.91
C HIS A 59 6.32 17.42 8.38
N ILE A 60 5.36 17.64 9.27
CA ILE A 60 5.49 17.36 10.69
C ILE A 60 5.11 15.89 10.92
N GLN A 61 6.08 15.10 11.38
CA GLN A 61 5.88 13.69 11.72
C GLN A 61 5.15 13.57 13.06
N LEU A 62 4.04 12.84 13.07
CA LEU A 62 3.25 12.50 14.25
C LEU A 62 3.31 10.99 14.48
N ASP A 63 2.93 10.54 15.68
CA ASP A 63 2.99 9.12 16.06
C ASP A 63 2.18 8.20 15.11
N LYS A 64 1.05 8.68 14.60
CA LYS A 64 0.12 7.92 13.75
C LYS A 64 -0.05 8.48 12.34
N GLY A 65 0.75 9.46 11.94
CA GLY A 65 0.61 10.08 10.63
C GLY A 65 1.54 11.26 10.41
N VAL A 66 1.20 12.07 9.43
CA VAL A 66 1.99 13.22 8.98
C VAL A 66 1.06 14.42 8.80
N LYS A 67 1.53 15.60 9.19
CA LYS A 67 0.79 16.86 9.04
C LYS A 67 1.55 17.83 8.13
N LYS A 68 0.85 18.40 7.14
CA LYS A 68 1.37 19.46 6.27
C LYS A 68 0.43 20.67 6.35
N GLY A 69 0.85 21.73 7.04
CA GLY A 69 -0.01 22.89 7.30
C GLY A 69 -1.29 22.47 8.04
N ASN A 70 -2.45 22.63 7.39
CA ASN A 70 -3.75 22.23 7.94
C ASN A 70 -4.19 20.81 7.55
N LEU A 71 -3.46 20.12 6.67
CA LEU A 71 -3.79 18.78 6.22
C LEU A 71 -3.14 17.75 7.16
N TYR A 72 -3.96 16.87 7.74
CA TYR A 72 -3.51 15.71 8.49
C TYR A 72 -3.76 14.44 7.68
N MET A 73 -2.72 13.62 7.53
CA MET A 73 -2.76 12.37 6.79
C MET A 73 -2.32 11.25 7.72
N SER A 74 -3.20 10.29 7.97
CA SER A 74 -2.87 9.15 8.84
C SER A 74 -2.15 8.05 8.04
N TYR A 75 -1.31 7.26 8.70
CA TYR A 75 -0.69 6.11 8.02
C TYR A 75 -1.71 5.03 7.61
N THR A 76 -2.88 5.01 8.26
CA THR A 76 -3.98 4.11 7.88
C THR A 76 -4.66 4.59 6.60
N SER A 77 -4.93 5.88 6.44
CA SER A 77 -5.53 6.39 5.20
C SER A 77 -4.60 6.22 3.99
N VAL A 78 -3.29 6.47 4.17
CA VAL A 78 -2.30 6.21 3.10
C VAL A 78 -2.29 4.75 2.67
N TYR A 79 -2.46 3.83 3.61
CA TYR A 79 -2.56 2.42 3.30
C TYR A 79 -3.79 2.10 2.45
N GLU A 80 -4.95 2.59 2.89
CA GLU A 80 -6.23 2.39 2.21
C GLU A 80 -6.16 2.93 0.78
N ASP A 81 -5.59 4.12 0.57
CA ASP A 81 -5.40 4.71 -0.75
C ASP A 81 -4.55 3.82 -1.68
N VAL A 82 -3.44 3.27 -1.18
CA VAL A 82 -2.57 2.38 -1.98
C VAL A 82 -3.26 1.05 -2.27
N ARG A 83 -4.01 0.51 -1.30
CA ARG A 83 -4.77 -0.72 -1.48
C ARG A 83 -5.86 -0.55 -2.54
N GLU A 84 -6.62 0.55 -2.48
CA GLU A 84 -7.64 0.87 -3.46
C GLU A 84 -7.02 1.05 -4.86
N ALA A 85 -5.88 1.75 -4.95
CA ALA A 85 -5.17 1.89 -6.22
C ALA A 85 -4.72 0.53 -6.80
N ARG A 86 -4.23 -0.40 -5.95
CA ARG A 86 -3.88 -1.76 -6.37
C ARG A 86 -5.09 -2.53 -6.88
N GLU A 87 -6.19 -2.48 -6.14
CA GLU A 87 -7.46 -3.15 -6.49
C GLU A 87 -7.99 -2.61 -7.82
N TRP A 88 -8.02 -1.29 -8.00
CA TRP A 88 -8.42 -0.64 -9.26
C TRP A 88 -7.57 -1.10 -10.45
N MET A 89 -6.24 -1.18 -10.28
CA MET A 89 -5.31 -1.65 -11.31
C MET A 89 -5.46 -3.14 -11.64
N HIS A 90 -5.89 -3.97 -10.68
CA HIS A 90 -6.19 -5.38 -10.91
C HIS A 90 -7.51 -5.54 -11.65
N GLU A 91 -8.57 -4.88 -11.18
CA GLU A 91 -9.89 -4.92 -11.81
C GLU A 91 -9.86 -4.41 -13.25
N GLY A 92 -9.17 -3.30 -13.50
CA GLY A 92 -9.03 -2.75 -14.85
C GLY A 92 -8.39 -3.73 -15.83
N ARG A 93 -7.36 -4.47 -15.38
CA ARG A 93 -6.71 -5.51 -16.19
C ARG A 93 -7.63 -6.70 -16.46
N GLU A 94 -8.32 -7.19 -15.44
CA GLU A 94 -9.26 -8.30 -15.63
C GLU A 94 -10.41 -7.94 -16.57
N ARG A 95 -10.95 -6.72 -16.44
CA ARG A 95 -12.00 -6.22 -17.34
C ARG A 95 -11.51 -6.12 -18.78
N ALA A 96 -10.30 -5.61 -19.01
CA ALA A 96 -9.72 -5.51 -20.34
C ALA A 96 -9.54 -6.89 -20.99
N ILE A 97 -9.03 -7.89 -20.25
CA ILE A 97 -8.87 -9.26 -20.75
C ILE A 97 -10.24 -9.87 -21.10
N LYS A 98 -11.25 -9.73 -20.23
CA LYS A 98 -12.62 -10.23 -20.49
C LYS A 98 -13.23 -9.60 -21.75
N LEU A 99 -13.04 -8.30 -21.94
CA LEU A 99 -13.53 -7.60 -23.13
C LEU A 99 -12.83 -8.06 -24.41
N LEU A 100 -11.51 -8.24 -24.37
CA LEU A 100 -10.73 -8.75 -25.50
C LEU A 100 -11.13 -10.18 -25.87
N SER A 101 -11.30 -11.07 -24.88
CA SER A 101 -11.79 -12.43 -25.12
C SER A 101 -13.21 -12.44 -25.71
N SER A 102 -14.10 -11.56 -25.24
CA SER A 102 -15.44 -11.42 -25.81
C SER A 102 -15.41 -10.86 -27.24
N ALA A 103 -14.51 -9.92 -27.53
CA ALA A 103 -14.34 -9.37 -28.88
C ALA A 103 -13.77 -10.40 -29.86
N LEU A 104 -12.75 -11.16 -29.45
CA LEU A 104 -12.20 -12.28 -30.24
C LEU A 104 -13.27 -13.34 -30.54
N GLY A 105 -14.04 -13.76 -29.54
CA GLY A 105 -15.12 -14.73 -29.74
C GLY A 105 -16.18 -14.26 -30.74
N ARG A 106 -16.51 -12.95 -30.76
CA ARG A 106 -17.44 -12.38 -31.76
C ARG A 106 -16.88 -12.42 -33.18
N ILE A 107 -15.58 -12.18 -33.34
CA ILE A 107 -14.91 -12.22 -34.65
C ILE A 107 -14.86 -13.65 -35.19
N GLU A 108 -14.55 -14.64 -34.36
CA GLU A 108 -14.52 -16.06 -34.76
C GLU A 108 -15.92 -16.55 -35.19
N THR A 109 -16.98 -16.15 -34.49
CA THR A 109 -18.35 -16.50 -34.89
C THR A 109 -18.81 -15.82 -36.18
N ALA A 110 -18.25 -14.65 -36.51
CA ALA A 110 -18.60 -13.91 -37.72
C ALA A 110 -17.92 -14.46 -38.99
N HIS A 111 -16.83 -15.22 -38.86
CA HIS A 111 -16.12 -15.84 -39.97
C HIS A 111 -16.64 -17.24 -40.36
N ILE A 112 -17.54 -17.82 -39.56
CA ILE A 112 -18.11 -19.16 -39.78
C ILE A 112 -19.56 -19.08 -40.33
N GLY A 113 -20.09 -17.86 -40.53
CA GLY A 113 -21.42 -17.59 -41.08
C GLY A 113 -21.43 -17.29 -42.57
#